data_AF-A0A087UGD1-F1
#
_entry.id   AF-A0A087UGD1-F1
#
_cell.length_a   1.000
_cell.length_b   1.000
_cell.length_c   1.000
_cell.angle_alpha   90.00
_cell.angle_beta   90.00
_cell.angle_gamma   90.00
#
_symmetry.space_group_name_H-M   'P 1'
#
loop_
_entity.id
_entity.type
_entity.pdbx_description
1 polymer ?
#
loop_
_entity_poly.entity_id
_entity_poly.type
_entity_poly.pdbx_seq_one_letter_code
_entity_poly.pdbx_strand_id
1 'polypeptide(L)' 'MGEKRGMRALELWCRRVTDGYRNVRVNDMSSSWKDGLAFCALIHHFRPDLIDFESLCKENML' A
#
# COMPACT_ATOMS: atom_id res chain seq x y z
N MET A 1 -18.17 12.83 10.82
CA MET A 1 -17.60 11.48 10.56
C MET A 1 -17.00 10.98 11.87
N GLY A 2 -17.44 9.82 12.37
CA GLY A 2 -16.92 9.27 13.63
C GLY A 2 -15.43 8.93 13.53
N GLU A 3 -14.69 9.19 14.60
CA GLU A 3 -13.27 8.86 14.71
C GLU A 3 -13.07 7.35 14.49
N LYS A 4 -12.25 6.96 13.51
CA LYS A 4 -11.85 5.56 13.33
C LYS A 4 -10.68 5.26 14.26
N ARG A 5 -10.74 4.14 14.98
CA ARG A 5 -9.69 3.66 15.90
C ARG A 5 -9.19 2.26 15.51
N GLY A 6 -8.01 1.90 16.01
CA GLY A 6 -7.42 0.57 15.83
C GLY A 6 -7.16 0.21 14.36
N MET A 7 -7.39 -1.06 14.01
CA MET A 7 -7.10 -1.58 12.67
C MET A 7 -7.80 -0.80 11.55
N ARG A 8 -9.04 -0.34 11.75
CA ARG A 8 -9.78 0.45 10.76
C ARG A 8 -9.17 1.84 10.52
N ALA A 9 -8.52 2.42 11.53
CA ALA A 9 -7.80 3.68 11.37
C ALA A 9 -6.55 3.49 10.53
N LEU A 10 -5.80 2.41 10.81
CA LEU A 10 -4.60 2.05 10.07
C LEU A 10 -4.92 1.70 8.61
N GLU A 11 -5.96 0.90 8.34
CA GLU A 11 -6.39 0.57 6.98
C GLU A 11 -6.72 1.85 6.19
N LEU A 12 -7.44 2.79 6.79
CA LEU A 12 -7.78 4.06 6.16
C LEU A 12 -6.53 4.91 5.88
N TRP A 13 -5.57 4.91 6.81
CA TRP A 13 -4.29 5.59 6.62
C TRP A 13 -3.51 4.96 5.47
N CYS A 14 -3.36 3.63 5.44
CA CYS A 14 -2.69 2.91 4.35
C CYS A 14 -3.34 3.26 3.01
N ARG A 15 -4.68 3.20 2.93
CA ARG A 15 -5.42 3.55 1.70
C ARG A 15 -5.13 4.97 1.22
N ARG A 16 -5.01 5.94 2.13
CA ARG A 16 -4.71 7.33 1.78
C ARG A 16 -3.28 7.52 1.33
N VAL A 17 -2.32 6.86 1.98
CA VAL A 17 -0.89 6.98 1.66
C VAL A 17 -0.58 6.33 0.32
N THR A 18 -1.19 5.17 0.03
CA THR A 18 -1.00 4.47 -1.25
C THR A 18 -1.93 4.95 -2.36
N ASP A 19 -2.68 6.05 -2.15
CA ASP A 19 -3.57 6.57 -3.18
C ASP A 19 -2.75 7.08 -4.37
N GLY A 20 -3.17 6.76 -5.59
CA GLY A 20 -2.44 7.06 -6.82
C GLY A 20 -1.36 6.06 -7.23
N TYR A 21 -1.01 5.07 -6.40
CA TYR A 21 -0.09 3.99 -6.81
C TYR A 21 -0.80 3.00 -7.74
N ARG A 22 -0.19 2.74 -8.92
CA ARG A 22 -0.76 1.83 -9.91
C ARG A 22 -0.87 0.42 -9.33
N ASN A 23 -2.00 -0.23 -9.58
CA ASN A 23 -2.28 -1.62 -9.17
C ASN A 23 -2.28 -1.87 -7.65
N VAL A 24 -2.22 -0.83 -6.82
CA VAL A 24 -2.30 -0.92 -5.36
C VAL A 24 -3.67 -0.46 -4.90
N ARG A 25 -4.37 -1.30 -4.13
CA ARG A 25 -5.64 -0.94 -3.50
C ARG A 25 -5.77 -1.62 -2.15
N VAL A 26 -5.63 -0.85 -1.07
CA VAL A 26 -5.75 -1.35 0.30
C VAL A 26 -7.22 -1.34 0.74
N ASN A 27 -7.87 -2.49 0.67
CA ASN A 27 -9.26 -2.70 1.10
C ASN A 27 -9.38 -3.42 2.45
N ASP A 28 -8.33 -4.13 2.84
CA ASP A 28 -8.21 -4.87 4.08
C ASP A 28 -6.75 -4.90 4.54
N MET A 29 -6.51 -5.43 5.74
CA MET A 29 -5.17 -5.66 6.29
C MET A 29 -4.66 -7.09 6.05
N SER A 30 -5.16 -7.78 5.02
CA SER A 30 -4.76 -9.16 4.71
C SER A 30 -4.56 -9.39 3.22
N SER A 31 -5.62 -9.61 2.44
CA SER A 31 -5.55 -9.98 1.03
C SER A 31 -4.92 -8.89 0.16
N SER A 32 -5.12 -7.61 0.52
CA SER A 32 -4.59 -6.44 -0.17
C SER A 32 -3.06 -6.32 -0.13
N TRP A 33 -2.40 -7.17 0.67
CA TRP A 33 -0.96 -7.15 0.91
C TRP A 33 -0.26 -8.38 0.34
N LYS A 34 -1.01 -9.35 -0.18
CA LYS A 34 -0.46 -10.64 -0.64
C LYS A 34 0.50 -10.52 -1.82
N ASP A 35 0.26 -9.56 -2.72
CA ASP A 35 1.14 -9.30 -3.86
C ASP A 35 2.37 -8.45 -3.51
N GLY A 36 2.52 -8.05 -2.23
CA GLY A 36 3.64 -7.26 -1.73
C GLY A 36 3.63 -5.79 -2.16
N LEU A 37 2.89 -5.41 -3.21
CA LEU A 37 2.92 -4.07 -3.79
C LEU A 37 2.42 -2.99 -2.84
N ALA A 38 1.42 -3.29 -2.00
CA ALA A 38 0.94 -2.35 -0.99
C ALA A 38 2.05 -1.96 0.01
N PHE A 39 2.93 -2.91 0.35
CA PHE A 39 4.05 -2.65 1.25
C PHE A 39 5.16 -1.84 0.56
N CYS A 40 5.52 -2.20 -0.67
CA CYS A 40 6.47 -1.43 -1.48
C CYS A 40 5.98 0.01 -1.71
N ALA A 41 4.67 0.20 -1.93
CA ALA A 41 4.09 1.52 -2.14
C ALA A 41 4.21 2.41 -0.90
N LEU A 42 3.97 1.85 0.30
CA LEU A 42 4.16 2.59 1.54
C LEU A 42 5.62 3.03 1.72
N ILE A 43 6.59 2.15 1.48
CA ILE A 43 8.00 2.52 1.60
C ILE A 43 8.37 3.59 0.56
N HIS A 44 7.98 3.38 -0.71
CA HIS A 44 8.24 4.35 -1.78
C HIS A 44 7.64 5.72 -1.47
N HIS A 45 6.49 5.79 -0.82
CA HIS A 45 5.85 7.07 -0.48
C HIS A 45 6.71 7.91 0.47
N PHE A 46 7.34 7.28 1.47
CA PHE A 46 8.17 7.99 2.45
C PHE A 46 9.65 8.10 2.02
N ARG A 47 10.14 7.15 1.24
CA ARG A 47 11.52 7.03 0.79
C ARG A 47 11.58 6.53 -0.66
N PRO A 48 11.25 7.40 -1.63
CA PRO A 48 11.18 7.01 -3.04
C PRO A 48 12.53 6.56 -3.60
N ASP A 49 13.63 6.96 -2.98
CA ASP A 49 15.00 6.60 -3.36
C ASP A 49 15.37 5.13 -3.07
N LEU A 50 14.59 4.43 -2.24
CA LEU A 50 14.89 3.05 -1.85
C LEU A 50 14.27 1.99 -2.76
N ILE A 51 13.25 2.34 -3.53
CA ILE A 51 12.49 1.40 -4.36
C ILE A 51 12.16 2.06 -5.68
N ASP A 52 12.60 1.47 -6.79
CA ASP A 52 12.04 1.85 -8.10
C ASP A 52 10.66 1.19 -8.27
N PHE A 53 9.60 1.91 -7.90
CA PHE A 53 8.26 1.33 -7.88
C PHE A 53 7.69 1.08 -9.29
N GLU A 54 8.08 1.88 -10.28
CA GLU A 54 7.55 1.75 -11.65
C GLU A 54 8.07 0.49 -12.35
N SER A 55 9.23 -0.04 -11.95
CA SER A 55 9.74 -1.32 -12.46
C SER A 55 9.12 -2.54 -11.76
N LEU A 56 8.32 -2.36 -10.71
CA LEU A 56 7.60 -3.46 -10.05
C LEU A 56 6.40 -3.90 -10.88
N CYS A 57 6.52 -5.05 -11.54
CA CYS A 57 5.41 -5.73 -12.20
C CYS A 57 4.70 -6.70 -11.25
N LYS A 58 3.37 -6.80 -11.36
CA LYS A 58 2.56 -7.80 -10.63
C LYS A 58 2.98 -9.25 -10.88
N GLU A 59 3.68 -9.49 -11.99
CA GLU A 59 4.16 -10.82 -12.38
C GLU A 59 5.46 -11.21 -11.68
N ASN A 60 6.14 -10.27 -11.00
CA ASN A 60 7.33 -10.54 -10.18
C ASN A 60 6.97 -11.04 -8.78
N MET A 61 5.79 -11.64 -8.59
CA MET A 61 5.46 -12.33 -7.34
C MET A 61 6.47 -13.48 -7.16
N LEU A 62 7.30 -13.39 -6.12
CA LEU A 62 8.11 -14.50 -5.61
C LEU A 62 7.24 -15.74 -5.32
#